data_AF-A0A511RLR5-F1
#
_entry.id   AF-A0A511RLR5-F1
#
_cell.length_a   1.000
_cell.length_b   1.000
_cell.length_c   1.000
_cell.angle_alpha   90.00
_cell.angle_beta   90.00
_cell.angle_gamma   90.00
#
_symmetry.space_group_name_H-M   'P 1'
#
loop_
_entity.id
_entity.type
_entity.pdbx_description
1 polymer ?
#
loop_
_entity_poly.entity_id
_entity_poly.type
_entity_poly.pdbx_seq_one_letter_code
_entity_poly.pdbx_strand_id
1 'polypeptide(L)'
;MNREPGKLLDLYRRTLAAVRASNPTRIVFVSPRLRSAPEYLHELDPLFERDPYLMVEWHFYAAGTSKDNPKKKWTGGTPEDEQLVFDKIALALAWQRATGHYIWVGAWMPGNYNKGDDYTVPEQVAFATFVSCALREAGIPFAVNQANKFYDEAAGRWREAMLPMVRAILQPDCHP
;
A
#
# COMPACT_ATOMS: atom_id res chain seq x y z
N MET A 1 15.13 0.97 15.07
CA MET A 1 14.71 1.19 13.66
C MET A 1 13.72 2.34 13.45
N ASN A 2 12.51 2.35 14.06
CA ASN A 2 11.50 3.41 13.80
C ASN A 2 11.94 4.86 14.08
N ARG A 3 12.97 5.05 14.93
CA ARG A 3 13.58 6.34 15.28
C ARG A 3 15.02 6.49 14.76
N GLU A 4 15.47 5.56 13.93
CA GLU A 4 16.89 5.43 13.56
C GLU A 4 17.01 5.19 12.04
N PRO A 5 16.72 6.21 11.21
CA PRO A 5 16.74 6.05 9.75
C PRO A 5 18.10 5.58 9.21
N GLY A 6 19.21 6.06 9.80
CA GLY A 6 20.55 5.60 9.42
C GLY A 6 20.77 4.10 9.59
N LYS A 7 20.29 3.50 10.69
CA LYS A 7 20.42 2.04 10.91
C LYS A 7 19.61 1.24 9.90
N LEU A 8 18.46 1.76 9.46
CA LEU A 8 17.66 1.13 8.41
C LEU A 8 18.39 1.18 7.06
N LEU A 9 18.98 2.32 6.71
CA LEU A 9 19.80 2.45 5.50
C LEU A 9 21.00 1.50 5.51
N ASP A 10 21.70 1.38 6.64
CA ASP A 10 22.85 0.49 6.76
C ASP A 10 22.45 -0.99 6.65
N LEU A 11 21.27 -1.35 7.17
CA LEU A 11 20.69 -2.68 6.95
C LEU A 11 20.42 -2.90 5.46
N TYR A 12 19.73 -1.97 4.79
CA TYR A 12 19.43 -2.09 3.37
C TYR A 12 20.69 -2.18 2.51
N ARG A 13 21.71 -1.36 2.75
CA ARG A 13 22.98 -1.44 2.01
C ARG A 13 23.63 -2.81 2.11
N ARG A 14 23.68 -3.39 3.31
CA ARG A 14 24.26 -4.73 3.53
C ARG A 14 23.45 -5.82 2.84
N THR A 15 22.12 -5.77 2.96
CA THR A 15 21.22 -6.74 2.31
C THR A 15 21.29 -6.63 0.78
N LEU A 16 21.24 -5.42 0.24
CA LEU A 16 21.34 -5.16 -1.19
C LEU A 16 22.70 -5.62 -1.74
N ALA A 17 23.80 -5.34 -1.05
CA ALA A 17 25.12 -5.84 -1.46
C ALA A 17 25.15 -7.38 -1.54
N ALA A 18 24.58 -8.08 -0.54
CA ALA A 18 24.51 -9.54 -0.54
C ALA A 18 23.60 -10.09 -1.66
N VAL A 19 22.44 -9.46 -1.90
CA VAL A 19 21.55 -9.84 -3.00
C VAL A 19 22.24 -9.61 -4.35
N ARG A 20 22.85 -8.45 -4.57
CA ARG A 20 23.50 -8.09 -5.84
C ARG A 20 24.72 -8.95 -6.14
N ALA A 21 25.44 -9.41 -5.12
CA ALA A 21 26.55 -10.35 -5.28
C ALA A 21 26.13 -11.71 -5.86
N SER A 22 24.93 -12.19 -5.53
CA SER A 22 24.40 -13.48 -6.04
C SER A 22 23.45 -13.32 -7.22
N ASN A 23 22.76 -12.19 -7.30
CA ASN A 23 21.78 -11.89 -8.33
C ASN A 23 21.73 -10.36 -8.59
N PRO A 24 22.50 -9.87 -9.59
CA PRO A 24 22.63 -8.44 -9.84
C PRO A 24 21.36 -7.77 -10.36
N THR A 25 20.37 -8.54 -10.84
CA THR A 25 19.17 -8.02 -11.51
C THR A 25 17.86 -8.32 -10.80
N ARG A 26 17.91 -8.95 -9.61
CA ARG A 26 16.71 -9.24 -8.83
C ARG A 26 16.00 -7.94 -8.44
N ILE A 27 14.72 -7.82 -8.77
CA ILE A 27 13.90 -6.72 -8.25
C ILE A 27 13.83 -6.85 -6.72
N VAL A 28 14.20 -5.78 -6.02
CA VAL A 28 14.11 -5.71 -4.56
C VAL A 28 13.25 -4.53 -4.18
N PHE A 29 12.33 -4.76 -3.25
CA PHE A 29 11.53 -3.71 -2.64
C PHE A 29 12.18 -3.32 -1.32
N VAL A 30 12.32 -2.02 -1.09
CA VAL A 30 12.66 -1.45 0.22
C VAL A 30 11.51 -0.59 0.70
N SER A 31 11.37 -0.45 2.01
CA SER A 31 10.29 0.33 2.60
C SER A 31 10.80 1.38 3.57
N PRO A 32 10.15 2.55 3.66
CA PRO A 32 10.53 3.55 4.63
C PRO A 32 10.13 3.10 6.04
N ARG A 33 10.66 3.78 7.05
CA ARG A 33 10.32 3.48 8.44
C ARG A 33 8.86 3.80 8.77
N LEU A 34 8.49 3.54 10.03
CA LEU A 34 7.17 3.87 10.58
C LEU A 34 6.00 3.21 9.83
N ARG A 35 6.14 1.89 9.59
CA ARG A 35 5.17 1.04 8.88
C ARG A 35 5.06 1.40 7.40
N SER A 36 6.20 1.69 6.78
CA SER A 36 6.27 2.04 5.35
C SER A 36 5.49 3.30 5.01
N ALA A 37 5.52 4.31 5.89
CA ALA A 37 4.75 5.52 5.67
C ALA A 37 5.37 6.40 4.56
N PRO A 38 4.59 6.84 3.56
CA PRO A 38 5.11 7.54 2.38
C PRO A 38 5.77 8.89 2.71
N GLU A 39 5.44 9.50 3.85
CA GLU A 39 6.09 10.73 4.34
C GLU A 39 7.61 10.59 4.52
N TYR A 40 8.12 9.37 4.67
CA TYR A 40 9.53 9.09 4.91
C TYR A 40 10.25 8.47 3.70
N LEU A 41 9.66 8.50 2.50
CA LEU A 41 10.30 7.98 1.29
C LEU A 41 11.64 8.64 0.99
N HIS A 42 11.73 9.96 1.19
CA HIS A 42 12.95 10.75 1.00
C HIS A 42 14.14 10.26 1.85
N GLU A 43 13.88 9.57 2.98
CA GLU A 43 14.97 9.02 3.81
C GLU A 43 15.69 7.87 3.09
N LEU A 44 15.10 7.28 2.06
CA LEU A 44 15.68 6.18 1.29
C LEU A 44 16.50 6.65 0.08
N ASP A 45 16.44 7.93 -0.30
CA ASP A 45 17.11 8.47 -1.50
C ASP A 45 18.58 8.01 -1.65
N PRO A 46 19.41 7.92 -0.58
CA PRO A 46 20.79 7.44 -0.70
C PRO A 46 20.96 5.98 -1.17
N LEU A 47 19.87 5.21 -1.30
CA LEU A 47 19.89 3.84 -1.85
C LEU A 47 19.65 3.82 -3.36
N PHE A 48 19.04 4.87 -3.92
CA PHE A 48 18.45 4.86 -5.26
C PHE A 48 19.32 5.53 -6.33
N GLU A 49 20.49 6.06 -5.99
CA GLU A 49 21.30 6.80 -6.97
C GLU A 49 21.80 5.96 -8.15
N ARG A 50 21.86 4.62 -8.03
CA ARG A 50 22.55 3.73 -9.01
C ARG A 50 21.99 2.31 -9.17
N ASP A 51 20.83 1.97 -8.60
CA ASP A 51 20.27 0.61 -8.68
C ASP A 51 18.91 0.59 -9.41
N PRO A 52 18.88 0.29 -10.72
CA PRO A 52 17.64 0.30 -11.51
C PRO A 52 16.70 -0.86 -11.17
N TYR A 53 17.14 -1.83 -10.35
CA TYR A 53 16.34 -2.96 -9.89
C TYR A 53 15.79 -2.75 -8.48
N LEU A 54 15.91 -1.54 -7.94
CA LEU A 54 15.31 -1.16 -6.67
C LEU A 54 13.94 -0.52 -6.90
N MET A 55 12.96 -0.99 -6.15
CA MET A 55 11.63 -0.39 -6.06
C MET A 55 11.38 -0.01 -4.61
N VAL A 56 10.45 0.93 -4.39
CA VAL A 56 10.00 1.25 -3.03
C VAL A 56 8.58 0.76 -2.82
N GLU A 57 8.35 0.12 -1.67
CA GLU A 57 6.98 -0.12 -1.18
C GLU A 57 6.61 0.84 -0.06
N TRP A 58 5.35 1.27 -0.04
CA TRP A 58 4.78 2.10 1.01
C TRP A 58 3.36 1.64 1.33
N HIS A 59 2.87 2.01 2.51
CA HIS A 59 1.58 1.56 3.03
C HIS A 59 0.69 2.73 3.41
N PHE A 60 -0.61 2.52 3.29
CA PHE A 60 -1.65 3.36 3.87
C PHE A 60 -2.83 2.45 4.22
N TYR A 61 -3.53 2.71 5.33
CA TYR A 61 -4.66 1.87 5.75
C TYR A 61 -4.31 0.37 5.87
N ALA A 62 -3.03 0.04 6.15
CA ALA A 62 -2.58 -1.36 6.31
C ALA A 62 -3.28 -2.10 7.46
N ALA A 63 -3.80 -1.33 8.43
CA ALA A 63 -4.65 -1.79 9.53
C ALA A 63 -6.11 -1.35 9.35
N GLY A 64 -6.55 -1.15 8.11
CA GLY A 64 -7.92 -0.86 7.72
C GLY A 64 -8.36 0.58 7.88
N THR A 65 -9.54 0.87 7.36
CA THR A 65 -10.33 2.06 7.62
C THR A 65 -10.70 2.20 9.10
N SER A 66 -11.27 3.34 9.48
CA SER A 66 -11.75 3.63 10.83
C SER A 66 -12.81 4.71 10.79
N LYS A 67 -13.86 4.59 11.61
CA LYS A 67 -14.89 5.63 11.71
C LYS A 67 -14.40 6.85 12.52
N ASP A 68 -13.52 6.60 13.49
CA ASP A 68 -13.07 7.65 14.43
C ASP A 68 -11.64 8.17 14.18
N ASN A 69 -10.74 7.38 13.59
CA ASN A 69 -9.34 7.79 13.44
C ASN A 69 -9.16 8.77 12.27
N PRO A 70 -8.79 10.04 12.53
CA PRO A 70 -8.70 11.06 11.48
C PRO A 70 -7.64 10.78 10.43
N LYS A 71 -6.64 9.93 10.70
CA LYS A 71 -5.56 9.61 9.75
C LYS A 71 -5.92 8.51 8.75
N LYS A 72 -7.03 7.81 9.00
CA LYS A 72 -7.49 6.68 8.18
C LYS A 72 -9.02 6.61 8.17
N LYS A 73 -9.63 7.80 8.19
CA LYS A 73 -11.07 7.93 8.30
C LYS A 73 -11.72 7.43 7.01
N TRP A 74 -12.84 6.74 7.16
CA TRP A 74 -13.75 6.44 6.07
C TRP A 74 -15.18 6.39 6.61
N THR A 75 -16.00 7.33 6.17
CA THR A 75 -17.40 7.54 6.57
C THR A 75 -18.33 7.62 5.36
N GLY A 76 -18.01 6.84 4.33
CA GLY A 76 -18.84 6.73 3.12
C GLY A 76 -18.30 7.51 1.91
N GLY A 77 -17.02 7.90 1.94
CA GLY A 77 -16.38 8.58 0.80
C GLY A 77 -16.73 10.06 0.75
N THR A 78 -16.67 10.75 1.88
CA THR A 78 -16.73 12.22 1.85
C THR A 78 -15.47 12.76 1.18
N PRO A 79 -15.48 14.01 0.66
CA PRO A 79 -14.28 14.62 0.10
C PRO A 79 -13.07 14.57 1.06
N GLU A 80 -13.30 14.70 2.36
CA GLU A 80 -12.25 14.60 3.38
C GLU A 80 -11.71 13.17 3.51
N ASP A 81 -12.56 12.15 3.42
CA ASP A 81 -12.14 10.75 3.43
C ASP A 81 -11.27 10.42 2.21
N GLU A 82 -11.69 10.87 1.04
CA GLU A 82 -10.98 10.67 -0.23
C GLU A 82 -9.64 11.40 -0.25
N GLN A 83 -9.60 12.64 0.27
CA GLN A 83 -8.38 13.44 0.35
C GLN A 83 -7.27 12.74 1.14
N LEU A 84 -7.61 11.98 2.19
CA LEU A 84 -6.61 11.20 2.95
C LEU A 84 -5.89 10.16 2.09
N VAL A 85 -6.55 9.60 1.07
CA VAL A 85 -5.95 8.66 0.12
C VAL A 85 -5.14 9.43 -0.92
N PHE A 86 -5.71 10.50 -1.48
CA PHE A 86 -5.03 11.33 -2.47
C PHE A 86 -3.74 11.95 -1.94
N ASP A 87 -3.70 12.39 -0.69
CA ASP A 87 -2.50 12.93 -0.04
C ASP A 87 -1.35 11.90 -0.04
N LYS A 88 -1.65 10.62 0.22
CA LYS A 88 -0.64 9.55 0.23
C LYS A 88 -0.13 9.24 -1.17
N ILE A 89 -1.05 9.15 -2.13
CA ILE A 89 -0.72 8.96 -3.55
C ILE A 89 0.16 10.12 -4.05
N ALA A 90 -0.20 11.37 -3.73
CA ALA A 90 0.53 12.55 -4.15
C ALA A 90 1.97 12.58 -3.62
N LEU A 91 2.17 12.22 -2.34
CA LEU A 91 3.51 12.09 -1.75
C LEU A 91 4.36 11.05 -2.48
N ALA A 92 3.80 9.86 -2.73
CA ALA A 92 4.53 8.80 -3.41
C ALA A 92 4.85 9.14 -4.88
N LEU A 93 3.90 9.73 -5.60
CA LEU A 93 4.11 10.19 -6.98
C LEU A 93 5.13 11.32 -7.07
N ALA A 94 5.15 12.25 -6.10
CA ALA A 94 6.17 13.29 -6.05
C ALA A 94 7.57 12.68 -5.88
N TRP A 95 7.70 11.68 -5.01
CA TRP A 95 8.96 10.94 -4.85
C TRP A 95 9.34 10.18 -6.13
N GLN A 96 8.40 9.45 -6.75
CA GLN A 96 8.66 8.74 -8.02
C GLN A 96 9.14 9.69 -9.12
N ARG A 97 8.53 10.88 -9.25
CA ARG A 97 8.96 11.90 -10.23
C ARG A 97 10.36 12.43 -9.94
N ALA A 98 10.71 12.60 -8.65
CA ALA A 98 12.00 13.14 -8.24
C ALA A 98 13.14 12.12 -8.44
N THR A 99 12.89 10.83 -8.21
CA THR A 99 13.91 9.78 -8.24
C THR A 99 13.92 8.95 -9.51
N GLY A 100 12.82 8.94 -10.28
CA GLY A 100 12.64 8.06 -11.45
C GLY A 100 12.38 6.59 -11.12
N HIS A 101 12.21 6.23 -9.84
CA HIS A 101 12.04 4.84 -9.41
C HIS A 101 10.58 4.47 -9.17
N TYR A 102 10.24 3.22 -9.50
CA TYR A 102 8.89 2.71 -9.36
C TYR A 102 8.47 2.57 -7.89
N ILE A 103 7.22 2.94 -7.63
CA ILE A 103 6.55 2.82 -6.33
C ILE A 103 5.52 1.69 -6.34
N TRP A 104 5.26 1.12 -5.16
CA TRP A 104 4.27 0.07 -4.94
C TRP A 104 3.54 0.28 -3.62
N VAL A 105 2.23 0.08 -3.60
CA VAL A 105 1.47 0.05 -2.34
C VAL A 105 1.50 -1.37 -1.77
N GLY A 106 2.29 -1.59 -0.73
CA GLY A 106 2.49 -2.92 -0.14
C GLY A 106 1.30 -3.41 0.69
N ALA A 107 0.48 -2.50 1.22
CA ALA A 107 -0.61 -2.86 2.10
C ALA A 107 -1.65 -1.75 2.27
N TRP A 108 -2.91 -2.14 2.05
CA TRP A 108 -4.13 -1.51 2.54
C TRP A 108 -5.18 -2.61 2.77
N MET A 109 -6.24 -2.34 3.54
CA MET A 109 -7.35 -3.29 3.66
C MET A 109 -8.70 -2.57 3.75
N PRO A 110 -9.76 -3.13 3.16
CA PRO A 110 -11.02 -2.41 3.02
C PRO A 110 -11.92 -2.41 4.25
N GLY A 111 -11.78 -3.41 5.13
CA GLY A 111 -12.43 -3.47 6.43
C GLY A 111 -11.48 -3.22 7.59
N ASN A 112 -12.03 -3.06 8.79
CA ASN A 112 -11.27 -2.91 10.02
C ASN A 112 -11.07 -4.27 10.71
N TYR A 113 -10.55 -5.23 9.95
CA TYR A 113 -10.44 -6.65 10.36
C TYR A 113 -9.65 -6.87 11.65
N ASN A 114 -8.80 -5.91 12.03
CA ASN A 114 -7.97 -5.99 13.23
C ASN A 114 -8.69 -5.50 14.50
N LYS A 115 -9.84 -4.82 14.38
CA LYS A 115 -10.58 -4.22 15.50
C LYS A 115 -12.09 -4.46 15.41
N GLY A 116 -12.47 -5.68 15.06
CA GLY A 116 -13.87 -6.13 15.09
C GLY A 116 -14.61 -6.05 13.76
N ASP A 117 -14.01 -5.45 12.73
CA ASP A 117 -14.59 -5.32 11.39
C ASP A 117 -15.98 -4.64 11.38
N ASP A 118 -16.02 -3.42 11.90
CA ASP A 118 -17.22 -2.59 12.07
C ASP A 118 -17.75 -1.93 10.78
N TYR A 119 -17.29 -2.42 9.64
CA TYR A 119 -17.72 -2.01 8.30
C TYR A 119 -18.51 -3.14 7.64
N THR A 120 -19.69 -2.81 7.14
CA THR A 120 -20.51 -3.71 6.32
C THR A 120 -19.82 -4.00 4.98
N VAL A 121 -20.17 -5.11 4.33
CA VAL A 121 -19.63 -5.44 3.00
C VAL A 121 -19.85 -4.31 1.98
N PRO A 122 -21.03 -3.65 1.90
CA PRO A 122 -21.20 -2.48 1.03
C PRO A 122 -20.26 -1.31 1.33
N GLU A 123 -20.02 -0.98 2.62
CA GLU A 123 -19.07 0.08 2.98
C GLU A 123 -17.63 -0.30 2.57
N GLN A 124 -17.25 -1.57 2.75
CA GLN A 124 -15.95 -2.10 2.34
C GLN A 124 -15.79 -2.05 0.81
N VAL A 125 -16.85 -2.40 0.06
CA VAL A 125 -16.89 -2.31 -1.40
C VAL A 125 -16.71 -0.87 -1.87
N ALA A 126 -17.42 0.09 -1.27
CA ALA A 126 -17.29 1.50 -1.64
C ALA A 126 -15.85 2.00 -1.48
N PHE A 127 -15.22 1.73 -0.33
CA PHE A 127 -13.82 2.09 -0.11
C PHE A 127 -12.86 1.36 -1.07
N ALA A 128 -13.07 0.05 -1.26
CA ALA A 128 -12.22 -0.75 -2.13
C ALA A 128 -12.27 -0.29 -3.59
N THR A 129 -13.46 0.04 -4.10
CA THR A 129 -13.64 0.58 -5.44
C THR A 129 -12.89 1.91 -5.58
N PHE A 130 -13.12 2.85 -4.65
CA PHE A 130 -12.46 4.15 -4.67
C PHE A 130 -10.92 4.02 -4.66
N VAL A 131 -10.36 3.29 -3.69
CA VAL A 131 -8.90 3.11 -3.57
C VAL A 131 -8.33 2.44 -4.81
N SER A 132 -8.99 1.40 -5.32
CA SER A 132 -8.52 0.68 -6.50
C SER A 132 -8.55 1.56 -7.75
N CYS A 133 -9.56 2.41 -7.91
CA CYS A 133 -9.60 3.40 -8.99
C CYS A 133 -8.51 4.45 -8.86
N ALA A 134 -8.39 5.07 -7.68
CA ALA A 134 -7.38 6.10 -7.43
C ALA A 134 -5.95 5.60 -7.69
N LEU A 135 -5.64 4.37 -7.25
CA LEU A 135 -4.32 3.76 -7.50
C LEU A 135 -4.11 3.39 -8.98
N ARG A 136 -5.14 2.92 -9.68
CA ARG A 136 -5.07 2.62 -11.12
C ARG A 136 -4.86 3.86 -11.96
N GLU A 137 -5.61 4.92 -11.67
CA GLU A 137 -5.49 6.22 -12.34
C GLU A 137 -4.09 6.80 -12.10
N ALA A 138 -3.56 6.66 -10.89
CA ALA A 138 -2.19 7.04 -10.56
C ALA A 138 -1.10 6.12 -11.16
N GLY A 139 -1.48 4.98 -11.77
CA GLY A 139 -0.55 3.99 -12.31
C GLY A 139 0.27 3.25 -11.25
N ILE A 140 -0.25 3.13 -10.03
CA ILE A 140 0.47 2.53 -8.89
C ILE A 140 -0.02 1.09 -8.66
N PRO A 141 0.85 0.07 -8.81
CA PRO A 141 0.50 -1.30 -8.46
C PRO A 141 0.38 -1.46 -6.94
N PHE A 142 -0.46 -2.40 -6.51
CA PHE A 142 -0.79 -2.54 -5.10
C PHE A 142 -1.09 -3.97 -4.65
N ALA A 143 -0.95 -4.20 -3.34
CA ALA A 143 -1.37 -5.40 -2.63
C ALA A 143 -2.39 -5.06 -1.53
N VAL A 144 -3.27 -6.02 -1.25
CA VAL A 144 -4.33 -5.90 -0.24
C VAL A 144 -4.08 -6.89 0.90
N ASN A 145 -4.19 -6.40 2.13
CA ASN A 145 -4.01 -7.18 3.35
C ASN A 145 -5.23 -8.05 3.66
N GLN A 146 -5.02 -9.03 4.55
CA GLN A 146 -6.07 -9.89 5.09
C GLN A 146 -6.78 -10.73 4.01
N ALA A 147 -6.02 -11.29 3.07
CA ALA A 147 -6.54 -12.14 1.99
C ALA A 147 -7.42 -13.31 2.49
N ASN A 148 -7.15 -13.84 3.68
CA ASN A 148 -7.96 -14.88 4.33
C ASN A 148 -9.41 -14.47 4.64
N LYS A 149 -9.71 -13.17 4.65
CA LYS A 149 -11.08 -12.64 4.71
C LYS A 149 -11.84 -12.84 3.42
N PHE A 150 -11.13 -13.00 2.31
CA PHE A 150 -11.71 -13.06 0.97
C PHE A 150 -11.60 -14.46 0.37
N TYR A 151 -10.51 -15.15 0.68
CA TYR A 151 -10.19 -16.48 0.17
C TYR A 151 -10.06 -17.48 1.32
N ASP A 152 -10.71 -18.62 1.17
CA ASP A 152 -10.54 -19.76 2.04
C ASP A 152 -9.46 -20.67 1.47
N GLU A 153 -8.25 -20.57 2.02
CA GLU A 153 -7.09 -21.34 1.55
C GLU A 153 -7.29 -22.84 1.74
N ALA A 154 -7.91 -23.26 2.85
CA ALA A 154 -8.14 -24.68 3.14
C ALA A 154 -9.17 -25.28 2.17
N ALA A 155 -10.20 -24.53 1.81
CA ALA A 155 -11.23 -24.95 0.86
C ALA A 155 -10.89 -24.62 -0.60
N GLY A 156 -9.79 -23.90 -0.87
CA GLY A 156 -9.37 -23.51 -2.22
C GLY A 156 -10.37 -22.62 -2.97
N ARG A 157 -11.17 -21.81 -2.26
CA ARG A 157 -12.26 -21.03 -2.88
C ARG A 157 -12.44 -19.65 -2.26
N TRP A 158 -12.94 -18.72 -3.06
CA TRP A 158 -13.39 -17.42 -2.57
C TRP A 158 -14.57 -17.58 -1.62
N ARG A 159 -14.63 -16.71 -0.60
CA ARG A 159 -15.77 -16.58 0.30
C ARG A 159 -16.87 -15.82 -0.43
N GLU A 160 -18.00 -16.48 -0.68
CA GLU A 160 -19.10 -15.93 -1.50
C GLU A 160 -19.56 -14.53 -1.04
N ALA A 161 -19.69 -14.33 0.27
CA ALA A 161 -20.08 -13.06 0.87
C ALA A 161 -19.12 -11.90 0.55
N MET A 162 -17.86 -12.19 0.21
CA MET A 162 -16.83 -11.20 -0.07
C MET A 162 -16.53 -11.04 -1.58
N LEU A 163 -17.19 -11.82 -2.45
CA LEU A 163 -17.02 -11.69 -3.90
C LEU A 163 -17.26 -10.26 -4.43
N PRO A 164 -18.26 -9.50 -3.95
CA PRO A 164 -18.43 -8.10 -4.38
C PRO A 164 -17.18 -7.25 -4.11
N MET A 165 -16.55 -7.45 -2.95
CA MET A 165 -15.34 -6.73 -2.56
C MET A 165 -14.14 -7.18 -3.41
N VAL A 166 -14.02 -8.48 -3.71
CA VAL A 166 -12.94 -8.99 -4.61
C VAL A 166 -13.07 -8.37 -6.00
N ARG A 167 -14.30 -8.23 -6.52
CA ARG A 167 -14.56 -7.52 -7.78
C ARG A 167 -14.17 -6.05 -7.69
N ALA A 168 -14.51 -5.36 -6.61
CA ALA A 168 -14.11 -3.97 -6.38
C ALA A 168 -12.58 -3.76 -6.40
N ILE A 169 -11.79 -4.76 -6.04
CA ILE A 169 -10.31 -4.71 -6.10
C ILE A 169 -9.80 -5.02 -7.51
N LEU A 170 -10.27 -6.13 -8.10
CA LEU A 170 -9.71 -6.68 -9.34
C LEU A 170 -10.28 -6.03 -10.60
N GLN A 171 -11.53 -5.56 -10.54
CA GLN A 171 -12.29 -4.95 -11.64
C GLN A 171 -13.21 -3.84 -11.09
N PRO A 172 -12.67 -2.82 -10.38
CA PRO A 172 -13.42 -1.66 -9.95
C PRO A 172 -14.11 -0.97 -11.13
N ASP A 173 -15.33 -0.50 -10.88
CA ASP A 173 -16.07 0.34 -11.81
C ASP A 173 -15.64 1.80 -11.63
N CYS A 174 -14.56 2.16 -12.32
CA CYS A 174 -14.00 3.51 -12.28
C CYS A 174 -14.80 4.40 -13.22
N HIS A 175 -15.70 5.19 -12.64
CA HIS A 175 -16.41 6.22 -13.38
C HIS A 175 -15.46 7.41 -13.59
N PRO A 176 -15.37 7.95 -14.83
CA PRO A 176 -14.57 9.13 -15.14
C PRO A 176 -15.14 10.41 -14.52
#